data_AF-A0A661UHE9-F1
#
_entry.id   AF-A0A661UHE9-F1
#
_cell.length_a   1.000
_cell.length_b   1.000
_cell.length_c   1.000
_cell.angle_alpha   90.00
_cell.angle_beta   90.00
_cell.angle_gamma   90.00
#
_symmetry.space_group_name_H-M   'P 1'
#
loop_
_entity.id
_entity.type
_entity.pdbx_description
1 polymer ?
#
loop_
_entity_poly.entity_id
_entity_poly.type
_entity_poly.pdbx_seq_one_letter_code
_entity_poly.pdbx_strand_id
1 'polypeptide(L)'
;MGGKMKKLTVVLALLIFALVNIAADNISGRLKAEIKMKEKIVSGEFKEIPNLIKNAPSFDTQLIFVHFAKKPTKNFIKNLRKQNIEIFPKSWIPPCKNHPTGFFTARIPAKSEMLKTLANISEIKMINSAEENSQFFNDLAAIETGASAVAESPYNLTGEGVRISVIDSGYQLDHPDMPEAVIAVDYSNYIAEPDSDFTVSNESTHIGHGTHVAGTILGQGTLSNGVWKGMAPGADFIAIKVGHDNTGMINNSALVHSIYASRFYYNA
;
A
#
# COMPACT_ATOMS: atom_id res chain seq x y z
N MET A 1 6.98 -50.17 -26.67
CA MET A 1 7.24 -49.60 -25.32
C MET A 1 7.65 -48.15 -25.54
N GLY A 2 6.88 -47.13 -25.22
CA GLY A 2 5.93 -46.99 -24.12
C GLY A 2 6.51 -45.95 -23.15
N GLY A 3 6.12 -44.69 -23.31
CA GLY A 3 6.58 -43.59 -22.46
C GLY A 3 6.07 -42.23 -22.92
N LYS A 4 4.74 -42.05 -22.97
CA LYS A 4 4.09 -40.75 -23.18
C LYS A 4 4.37 -39.82 -21.99
N MET A 5 4.54 -38.54 -22.30
CA MET A 5 4.78 -37.36 -21.45
C MET A 5 4.17 -37.37 -20.04
N LYS A 6 4.84 -36.67 -19.12
CA LYS A 6 4.13 -35.84 -18.12
C LYS A 6 4.48 -34.38 -18.35
N LYS A 7 3.69 -33.71 -19.20
CA LYS A 7 3.58 -32.24 -19.18
C LYS A 7 3.07 -31.85 -17.81
N LEU A 8 3.89 -31.18 -17.01
CA LEU A 8 3.42 -30.53 -15.79
C LEU A 8 2.60 -29.31 -16.22
N THR A 9 1.30 -29.51 -16.39
CA THR A 9 0.35 -28.42 -16.52
C THR A 9 0.17 -27.88 -15.11
N VAL A 10 0.80 -26.75 -14.79
CA VAL A 10 0.39 -25.97 -13.62
C VAL A 10 -0.97 -25.40 -14.01
N VAL A 11 -2.02 -26.11 -13.61
CA VAL A 11 -3.36 -25.54 -13.54
C VAL A 11 -3.26 -24.51 -12.42
N LEU A 12 -3.12 -23.24 -12.79
CA LEU A 12 -3.50 -22.16 -11.90
C LEU A 12 -4.98 -22.41 -11.61
N ALA A 13 -5.26 -23.04 -10.47
CA ALA A 13 -6.60 -23.08 -9.94
C ALA A 13 -6.94 -21.63 -9.63
N LEU A 14 -7.55 -20.93 -10.60
CA LEU A 14 -8.58 -19.97 -10.25
C LEU A 14 -9.53 -20.76 -9.37
N LEU A 15 -9.38 -20.57 -8.06
CA LEU A 15 -10.42 -20.82 -7.10
C LEU A 15 -11.56 -19.89 -7.50
N ILE A 16 -12.33 -20.34 -8.50
CA ILE A 16 -13.74 -20.03 -8.61
C ILE A 16 -14.27 -20.53 -7.29
N PHE A 17 -14.42 -19.60 -6.35
CA PHE A 17 -15.21 -19.81 -5.15
C PHE A 17 -16.54 -20.35 -5.67
N ALA A 18 -16.77 -21.65 -5.47
CA ALA A 18 -18.08 -22.22 -5.61
C ALA A 18 -18.98 -21.35 -4.74
N LEU A 19 -19.82 -20.58 -5.42
CA LEU A 19 -20.82 -19.68 -4.88
C LEU A 19 -21.69 -20.49 -3.92
N VAL A 20 -21.33 -20.46 -2.64
CA VAL A 20 -22.36 -20.47 -1.61
C VAL A 20 -23.01 -19.10 -1.76
N ASN A 21 -24.19 -19.09 -2.39
CA ASN A 21 -25.06 -17.93 -2.52
C ASN A 21 -25.26 -17.27 -1.15
N ILE A 22 -24.41 -16.31 -0.84
CA ILE A 22 -24.73 -15.18 0.03
C ILE A 22 -24.75 -14.01 -0.93
N ALA A 23 -25.91 -13.82 -1.56
CA ALA A 23 -26.24 -12.62 -2.30
C ALA A 23 -26.16 -11.45 -1.32
N ALA A 24 -25.02 -10.79 -1.32
CA ALA A 24 -24.73 -9.57 -0.62
C ALA A 24 -23.65 -8.89 -1.47
N ASP A 25 -24.10 -8.26 -2.56
CA ASP A 25 -23.27 -7.43 -3.45
C ASP A 25 -22.61 -6.26 -2.70
N ASN A 26 -23.07 -6.00 -1.47
CA ASN A 26 -22.56 -4.98 -0.57
C ASN A 26 -21.41 -5.45 0.35
N ILE A 27 -20.87 -6.67 0.22
CA ILE A 27 -19.73 -7.13 1.05
C ILE A 27 -18.54 -7.50 0.16
N SER A 28 -17.38 -6.91 0.43
CA SER A 28 -16.18 -7.15 -0.36
C SER A 28 -15.72 -8.62 -0.31
N GLY A 29 -15.24 -9.13 -1.45
CA GLY A 29 -14.74 -10.51 -1.55
C GLY A 29 -13.57 -10.78 -0.60
N ARG A 30 -12.69 -9.79 -0.40
CA ARG A 30 -11.59 -9.86 0.55
C ARG A 30 -12.07 -10.07 1.98
N LEU A 31 -13.04 -9.28 2.45
CA LEU A 31 -13.59 -9.41 3.80
C LEU A 31 -14.20 -10.80 4.03
N LYS A 32 -14.91 -11.35 3.03
CA LYS A 32 -15.45 -12.72 3.08
C LYS A 32 -14.32 -13.75 3.25
N ALA A 33 -13.21 -13.58 2.52
CA ALA A 33 -12.05 -14.46 2.61
C ALA A 33 -11.36 -14.37 3.99
N GLU A 34 -11.13 -13.16 4.50
CA GLU A 34 -10.51 -12.93 5.81
C GLU A 34 -11.30 -13.59 6.95
N ILE A 35 -12.62 -13.36 7.01
CA ILE A 35 -13.48 -13.97 8.05
C ILE A 35 -13.46 -15.50 7.95
N LYS A 36 -13.56 -16.06 6.75
CA LYS A 36 -13.51 -17.51 6.56
C LYS A 36 -12.16 -18.09 7.01
N MET A 37 -11.05 -17.41 6.73
CA MET A 37 -9.73 -17.85 7.19
C MET A 37 -9.60 -17.76 8.71
N LYS A 38 -10.12 -16.71 9.34
CA LYS A 38 -10.16 -16.56 10.80
C LYS A 38 -10.98 -17.67 11.46
N GLU A 39 -12.16 -18.00 10.93
CA GLU A 39 -12.97 -19.14 11.40
C GLU A 39 -12.19 -20.46 11.34
N LYS A 40 -11.45 -20.69 10.25
CA LYS A 40 -10.62 -21.89 10.09
C LYS A 40 -9.46 -21.96 11.07
N ILE A 41 -8.82 -20.83 11.37
CA ILE A 41 -7.78 -20.74 12.41
C ILE A 41 -8.37 -21.05 13.78
N VAL A 42 -9.48 -20.40 14.16
CA VAL A 42 -10.13 -20.60 15.46
C VAL A 42 -10.65 -22.04 15.62
N SER A 43 -11.11 -22.68 14.54
CA SER A 43 -11.54 -24.08 14.55
C SER A 43 -10.39 -25.11 14.59
N GLY A 44 -9.14 -24.67 14.40
CA GLY A 44 -7.97 -25.54 14.31
C GLY A 44 -7.79 -26.26 12.97
N GLU A 45 -8.59 -25.95 11.95
CA GLU A 45 -8.45 -26.51 10.59
C GLU A 45 -7.13 -26.04 9.95
N PHE A 46 -6.75 -24.77 10.17
CA PHE A 46 -5.48 -24.23 9.71
C PHE A 46 -4.43 -24.32 10.80
N LYS A 47 -3.33 -25.02 10.49
CA LYS A 47 -2.16 -25.14 11.36
C LYS A 47 -1.21 -23.95 11.25
N GLU A 48 -1.21 -23.28 10.10
CA GLU A 48 -0.41 -22.10 9.82
C GLU A 48 -1.32 -20.92 9.49
N ILE A 49 -0.93 -19.72 9.90
CA ILE A 49 -1.70 -18.50 9.66
C ILE A 49 -1.49 -18.05 8.21
N PRO A 50 -2.53 -17.96 7.38
CA PRO A 50 -2.41 -17.49 6.00
C PRO A 50 -1.87 -16.06 5.92
N ASN A 51 -1.06 -15.76 4.89
CA ASN A 51 -0.50 -14.42 4.66
C ASN A 51 -1.55 -13.30 4.66
N LEU A 52 -2.76 -13.57 4.15
CA LEU A 52 -3.85 -12.59 4.09
C LEU A 52 -4.26 -12.06 5.48
N ILE A 53 -4.21 -12.91 6.51
CA ILE A 53 -4.62 -12.58 7.89
C ILE A 53 -3.45 -12.63 8.89
N LYS A 54 -2.21 -12.70 8.40
CA LYS A 54 -1.01 -12.88 9.23
C LYS A 54 -0.82 -11.77 10.26
N ASN A 55 -1.18 -10.55 9.90
CA ASN A 55 -1.06 -9.36 10.76
C ASN A 55 -2.42 -8.92 11.32
N ALA A 56 -3.42 -9.80 11.33
CA ALA A 56 -4.73 -9.47 11.88
C ALA A 56 -4.60 -9.14 13.38
N PRO A 57 -5.22 -8.05 13.87
CA PRO A 57 -5.15 -7.68 15.29
C PRO A 57 -5.86 -8.69 16.20
N SER A 58 -6.75 -9.52 15.64
CA SER A 58 -7.52 -10.54 16.35
C SER A 58 -8.04 -11.58 15.36
N PHE A 59 -8.09 -12.85 15.79
CA PHE A 59 -8.77 -13.92 15.04
C PHE A 59 -10.24 -14.09 15.44
N ASP A 60 -10.65 -13.59 16.62
CA ASP A 60 -12.04 -13.66 17.10
C ASP A 60 -12.91 -12.49 16.61
N THR A 61 -12.26 -11.38 16.25
CA THR A 61 -12.94 -10.16 15.80
C THR A 61 -12.39 -9.65 14.48
N GLN A 62 -13.19 -8.82 13.80
CA GLN A 62 -12.86 -8.22 12.52
C GLN A 62 -13.17 -6.72 12.58
N LEU A 63 -12.20 -5.89 12.21
CA LEU A 63 -12.42 -4.49 11.89
C LEU A 63 -12.94 -4.35 10.45
N ILE A 64 -13.98 -3.53 10.29
CA ILE A 64 -14.65 -3.28 9.02
C ILE A 64 -14.90 -1.79 8.82
N PHE A 65 -14.97 -1.36 7.58
CA PHE A 65 -15.64 -0.12 7.19
C PHE A 65 -17.09 -0.42 6.85
N VAL A 66 -18.03 0.29 7.48
CA VAL A 66 -19.47 0.16 7.22
C VAL A 66 -19.96 1.44 6.57
N HIS A 67 -20.42 1.32 5.33
CA HIS A 67 -20.78 2.46 4.49
C HIS A 67 -22.28 2.76 4.57
N PHE A 68 -22.60 4.06 4.58
CA PHE A 68 -23.94 4.61 4.66
C PHE A 68 -24.08 5.77 3.66
N ALA A 69 -25.28 5.94 3.09
CA ALA A 69 -25.56 7.07 2.19
C ALA A 69 -25.51 8.44 2.92
N LYS A 70 -25.81 8.44 4.23
CA LYS A 70 -25.74 9.62 5.11
C LYS A 70 -25.41 9.16 6.52
N LYS A 71 -24.97 10.08 7.39
CA LYS A 71 -24.63 9.77 8.78
C LYS A 71 -25.82 9.12 9.50
N PRO A 72 -25.68 7.88 10.01
CA PRO A 72 -26.71 7.21 10.79
C PRO A 72 -27.08 7.96 12.08
N THR A 73 -28.31 7.77 12.54
CA THR A 73 -28.78 8.37 13.81
C THR A 73 -28.12 7.68 15.01
N LYS A 74 -28.06 8.39 16.15
CA LYS A 74 -27.56 7.82 17.41
C LYS A 74 -28.34 6.58 17.84
N ASN A 75 -29.65 6.55 17.61
CA ASN A 75 -30.51 5.40 17.92
C ASN A 75 -30.19 4.20 17.04
N PHE A 76 -29.95 4.42 15.74
CA PHE A 76 -29.53 3.36 14.83
C PHE A 76 -28.19 2.75 15.27
N ILE A 77 -27.20 3.59 15.58
CA ILE A 77 -25.90 3.12 16.11
C ILE A 77 -26.07 2.34 17.42
N LYS A 78 -26.96 2.78 18.32
CA LYS A 78 -27.26 2.06 19.56
C LYS A 78 -27.88 0.68 19.29
N ASN A 79 -28.72 0.56 18.25
CA ASN A 79 -29.30 -0.73 17.85
C ASN A 79 -28.25 -1.68 17.27
N LEU A 80 -27.32 -1.17 16.45
CA LEU A 80 -26.19 -1.98 15.96
C LEU A 80 -25.35 -2.55 17.11
N ARG A 81 -25.07 -1.75 18.14
CA ARG A 81 -24.32 -2.20 19.32
C ARG A 81 -24.99 -3.36 20.06
N LYS A 82 -26.32 -3.41 20.11
CA LYS A 82 -27.05 -4.54 20.70
C LYS A 82 -26.87 -5.84 19.92
N GLN A 83 -26.44 -5.77 18.67
CA GLN A 83 -26.18 -6.92 17.80
C GLN A 83 -24.68 -7.27 17.74
N ASN A 84 -23.88 -6.86 18.74
CA ASN A 84 -22.43 -7.05 18.78
C ASN A 84 -21.67 -6.35 17.65
N ILE A 85 -22.22 -5.24 17.11
CA ILE A 85 -21.55 -4.39 16.13
C ILE A 85 -21.09 -3.11 16.83
N GLU A 86 -19.79 -3.06 17.16
CA GLU A 86 -19.20 -1.94 17.86
C GLU A 86 -18.76 -0.85 16.88
N ILE A 87 -19.59 0.19 16.73
CA ILE A 87 -19.26 1.36 15.92
C ILE A 87 -18.36 2.33 16.72
N PHE A 88 -17.25 2.75 16.11
CA PHE A 88 -16.36 3.80 16.64
C PHE A 88 -16.89 5.18 16.25
N PRO A 89 -17.53 5.95 17.15
CA PRO A 89 -18.30 7.13 16.76
C PRO A 89 -17.44 8.30 16.27
N LYS A 90 -16.13 8.30 16.59
CA LYS A 90 -15.19 9.34 16.16
C LYS A 90 -14.64 9.12 14.75
N SER A 91 -14.82 7.95 14.15
CA SER A 91 -14.29 7.62 12.81
C SER A 91 -15.25 7.93 11.65
N TRP A 92 -16.27 8.77 11.87
CA TRP A 92 -17.19 9.12 10.78
C TRP A 92 -16.48 9.89 9.68
N ILE A 93 -16.47 9.32 8.47
CA ILE A 93 -16.05 10.02 7.25
C ILE A 93 -17.29 10.28 6.39
N PRO A 94 -17.61 11.54 6.03
CA PRO A 94 -18.78 11.86 5.23
C PRO A 94 -18.63 11.48 3.75
N PRO A 95 -19.75 11.30 3.01
CA PRO A 95 -19.72 11.14 1.56
C PRO A 95 -19.12 12.36 0.85
N CYS A 96 -18.57 12.16 -0.35
CA CYS A 96 -18.12 13.23 -1.25
C CYS A 96 -18.62 13.02 -2.68
N LYS A 97 -18.40 13.99 -3.57
CA LYS A 97 -18.99 14.03 -4.92
C LYS A 97 -18.82 12.73 -5.72
N ASN A 98 -17.63 12.13 -5.67
CA ASN A 98 -17.31 10.89 -6.41
C ASN A 98 -17.44 9.62 -5.55
N HIS A 99 -17.70 9.75 -4.24
CA HIS A 99 -17.90 8.64 -3.32
C HIS A 99 -19.21 8.88 -2.54
N PRO A 100 -20.36 8.42 -3.08
CA PRO A 100 -21.70 8.77 -2.56
C PRO A 100 -22.05 8.11 -1.22
N THR A 101 -21.09 7.48 -0.56
CA THR A 101 -21.25 6.90 0.78
C THR A 101 -20.19 7.44 1.72
N GLY A 102 -20.58 7.71 2.96
CA GLY A 102 -19.65 7.89 4.08
C GLY A 102 -19.54 6.60 4.87
N PHE A 103 -18.56 6.47 5.75
CA PHE A 103 -18.37 5.24 6.51
C PHE A 103 -17.95 5.48 7.95
N PHE A 104 -18.18 4.46 8.77
CA PHE A 104 -17.59 4.29 10.09
C PHE A 104 -16.64 3.10 10.07
N THR A 105 -15.59 3.16 10.87
CA THR A 105 -14.94 1.94 11.36
C THR A 105 -15.87 1.26 12.37
N ALA A 106 -15.95 -0.07 12.30
CA ALA A 106 -16.67 -0.89 13.27
C ALA A 106 -15.86 -2.16 13.60
N ARG A 107 -16.13 -2.76 14.77
CA ARG A 107 -15.66 -4.09 15.14
C ARG A 107 -16.84 -5.05 15.22
N ILE A 108 -16.68 -6.24 14.66
CA ILE A 108 -17.66 -7.34 14.70
C ILE A 108 -16.99 -8.65 15.11
N PRO A 109 -17.73 -9.64 15.62
CA PRO A 109 -17.23 -11.02 15.68
C PRO A 109 -16.82 -11.50 14.28
N ALA A 110 -15.66 -12.15 14.18
CA ALA A 110 -15.14 -12.71 12.92
C ALA A 110 -15.88 -13.99 12.54
N LYS A 111 -17.18 -13.88 12.29
CA LYS A 111 -18.06 -15.00 11.92
C LYS A 111 -18.82 -14.69 10.64
N SER A 112 -18.92 -15.68 9.77
CA SER A 112 -19.64 -15.58 8.50
C SER A 112 -21.12 -15.21 8.69
N GLU A 113 -21.72 -15.60 9.82
CA GLU A 113 -23.10 -15.24 10.17
C GLU A 113 -23.28 -13.75 10.47
N MET A 114 -22.25 -13.08 10.99
CA MET A 114 -22.28 -11.63 11.21
C MET A 114 -22.32 -10.87 9.89
N LEU A 115 -21.65 -11.37 8.86
CA LEU A 115 -21.72 -10.78 7.52
C LEU A 115 -23.14 -10.87 6.95
N LYS A 116 -23.83 -12.00 7.12
CA LYS A 116 -25.23 -12.14 6.70
C LYS A 116 -26.15 -11.17 7.45
N THR A 117 -25.94 -11.05 8.76
CA THR A 117 -26.70 -10.11 9.60
C THR A 117 -26.56 -8.68 9.08
N LEU A 118 -25.33 -8.24 8.81
CA LEU A 118 -25.06 -6.90 8.30
C LEU A 118 -25.58 -6.68 6.87
N ALA A 119 -25.46 -7.68 6.00
CA ALA A 119 -25.95 -7.61 4.63
C ALA A 119 -27.46 -7.33 4.55
N ASN A 120 -28.22 -7.83 5.54
CA ASN A 120 -29.67 -7.65 5.62
C ASN A 120 -30.12 -6.29 6.16
N ILE A 121 -29.19 -5.41 6.57
CA ILE A 121 -29.50 -4.08 7.07
C ILE A 121 -29.55 -3.10 5.88
N SER A 122 -30.75 -2.66 5.51
CA SER A 122 -31.00 -1.86 4.30
C SER A 122 -30.24 -0.53 4.22
N GLU A 123 -29.90 0.03 5.38
CA GLU A 123 -29.17 1.27 5.54
C GLU A 123 -27.67 1.11 5.25
N ILE A 124 -27.13 -0.11 5.38
CA ILE A 124 -25.74 -0.44 5.09
C ILE A 124 -25.59 -0.62 3.57
N LYS A 125 -24.79 0.24 2.96
CA LYS A 125 -24.57 0.26 1.50
C LYS A 125 -23.38 -0.59 1.07
N MET A 126 -22.37 -0.70 1.92
CA MET A 126 -21.17 -1.47 1.64
C MET A 126 -20.46 -1.85 2.94
N ILE A 127 -19.72 -2.95 2.90
CA ILE A 127 -18.90 -3.45 3.98
C ILE A 127 -17.56 -3.89 3.41
N ASN A 128 -16.49 -3.26 3.88
CA ASN A 128 -15.12 -3.53 3.46
C ASN A 128 -14.29 -3.89 4.69
N SER A 129 -13.16 -4.56 4.47
CA SER A 129 -12.21 -4.78 5.55
C SER A 129 -11.56 -3.46 5.96
N ALA A 130 -11.33 -3.28 7.26
CA ALA A 130 -10.51 -2.19 7.79
C ALA A 130 -9.18 -2.72 8.37
N GLU A 131 -8.82 -3.97 8.04
CA GLU A 131 -7.56 -4.62 8.44
C GLU A 131 -6.59 -4.75 7.26
N GLU A 132 -6.86 -4.05 6.17
CA GLU A 132 -5.95 -3.96 5.03
C GLU A 132 -4.71 -3.19 5.45
N ASN A 133 -3.58 -3.89 5.50
CA ASN A 133 -2.28 -3.26 5.63
C ASN A 133 -1.77 -2.90 4.23
N SER A 134 -1.17 -1.72 4.09
CA SER A 134 -0.36 -1.40 2.92
C SER A 134 0.75 -2.45 2.80
N GLN A 135 0.80 -3.15 1.67
CA GLN A 135 1.88 -4.07 1.35
C GLN A 135 2.74 -3.46 0.26
N PHE A 136 3.97 -3.96 0.15
CA PHE A 136 4.83 -3.64 -0.98
C PHE A 136 4.19 -4.25 -2.24
N PHE A 137 3.78 -3.38 -3.15
CA PHE A 137 3.17 -3.74 -4.43
C PHE A 137 3.93 -3.09 -5.59
N ASN A 138 5.23 -2.85 -5.43
CA ASN A 138 6.01 -2.17 -6.48
C ASN A 138 6.10 -3.02 -7.76
N ASP A 139 6.06 -4.34 -7.62
CA ASP A 139 5.91 -5.30 -8.71
C ASP A 139 4.60 -5.12 -9.47
N LEU A 140 3.47 -5.02 -8.77
CA LEU A 140 2.17 -4.79 -9.38
C LEU A 140 2.10 -3.39 -10.01
N ALA A 141 2.64 -2.38 -9.34
CA ALA A 141 2.73 -1.02 -9.89
C ALA A 141 3.57 -0.99 -11.18
N ALA A 142 4.64 -1.78 -11.27
CA ALA A 142 5.47 -1.86 -12.47
C ALA A 142 4.71 -2.48 -13.66
N ILE A 143 3.86 -3.46 -13.37
CA ILE A 143 2.98 -4.06 -14.38
C ILE A 143 1.94 -3.03 -14.85
N GLU A 144 1.22 -2.40 -13.92
CA GLU A 144 0.11 -1.49 -14.24
C GLU A 144 0.57 -0.20 -14.95
N THR A 145 1.78 0.28 -14.65
CA THR A 145 2.38 1.44 -15.33
C THR A 145 3.01 1.09 -16.68
N GLY A 146 3.16 -0.21 -16.99
CA GLY A 146 3.83 -0.70 -18.19
C GLY A 146 5.35 -0.73 -18.09
N ALA A 147 5.95 -0.36 -16.95
CA ALA A 147 7.40 -0.42 -16.73
C ALA A 147 7.95 -1.85 -16.92
N SER A 148 7.24 -2.87 -16.42
CA SER A 148 7.64 -4.28 -16.61
C SER A 148 7.72 -4.67 -18.09
N ALA A 149 6.80 -4.15 -18.92
CA ALA A 149 6.74 -4.51 -20.34
C ALA A 149 7.95 -3.98 -21.14
N VAL A 150 8.52 -2.84 -20.75
CA VAL A 150 9.71 -2.27 -21.41
C VAL A 150 11.02 -2.75 -20.79
N ALA A 151 11.01 -3.20 -19.53
CA ALA A 151 12.17 -3.80 -18.88
C ALA A 151 12.51 -5.20 -19.43
N GLU A 152 11.53 -5.90 -20.03
CA GLU A 152 11.71 -7.20 -20.64
C GLU A 152 12.11 -7.12 -22.13
N SER A 153 12.52 -8.27 -22.68
CA SER A 153 12.81 -8.43 -24.10
C SER A 153 11.57 -8.09 -24.96
N PRO A 154 11.72 -7.41 -26.10
CA PRO A 154 12.99 -7.10 -26.79
C PRO A 154 13.64 -5.77 -26.39
N TYR A 155 12.99 -4.98 -25.54
CA TYR A 155 13.42 -3.60 -25.26
C TYR A 155 14.56 -3.55 -24.24
N ASN A 156 14.47 -4.35 -23.17
CA ASN A 156 15.48 -4.44 -22.10
C ASN A 156 15.83 -3.06 -21.51
N LEU A 157 14.84 -2.17 -21.37
CA LEU A 157 15.03 -0.80 -20.89
C LEU A 157 14.92 -0.73 -19.37
N THR A 158 16.03 -0.39 -18.72
CA THR A 158 16.15 -0.31 -17.25
C THR A 158 16.23 1.13 -16.73
N GLY A 159 16.24 2.11 -17.62
CA GLY A 159 16.58 3.50 -17.30
C GLY A 159 18.07 3.84 -17.43
N GLU A 160 18.91 2.88 -17.84
CA GLU A 160 20.33 3.14 -18.11
C GLU A 160 20.54 4.32 -19.07
N GLY A 161 21.48 5.20 -18.71
CA GLY A 161 21.75 6.44 -19.44
C GLY A 161 20.80 7.60 -19.15
N VAL A 162 19.81 7.40 -18.27
CA VAL A 162 18.91 8.45 -17.77
C VAL A 162 19.28 8.80 -16.33
N ARG A 163 19.25 10.09 -16.01
CA ARG A 163 19.37 10.59 -14.63
C ARG A 163 18.00 10.87 -14.05
N ILE A 164 17.78 10.48 -12.80
CA ILE A 164 16.53 10.76 -12.09
C ILE A 164 16.86 11.49 -10.79
N SER A 165 16.32 12.69 -10.65
CA SER A 165 16.33 13.42 -9.38
C SER A 165 15.11 13.08 -8.55
N VAL A 166 15.33 12.63 -7.31
CA VAL A 166 14.30 12.54 -6.29
C VAL A 166 14.44 13.73 -5.36
N ILE A 167 13.49 14.66 -5.46
CA ILE A 167 13.41 15.87 -4.64
C ILE A 167 12.41 15.60 -3.50
N ASP A 168 12.92 15.22 -2.33
CA ASP A 168 12.09 14.76 -1.22
C ASP A 168 12.75 15.05 0.14
N SER A 169 12.49 14.28 1.19
CA SER A 169 13.06 14.43 2.53
C SER A 169 14.46 13.85 2.71
N GLY A 170 15.06 13.36 1.62
CA GLY A 170 16.28 12.57 1.65
C GLY A 170 16.02 11.08 1.53
N TYR A 171 17.06 10.27 1.72
CA TYR A 171 16.96 8.80 1.64
C TYR A 171 17.89 8.12 2.64
N GLN A 172 17.68 6.83 2.89
CA GLN A 172 18.58 6.03 3.72
C GLN A 172 19.84 5.70 2.92
N LEU A 173 20.98 6.25 3.34
CA LEU A 173 22.22 6.21 2.56
C LEU A 173 22.79 4.80 2.42
N ASP A 174 22.63 3.98 3.46
CA ASP A 174 23.17 2.62 3.55
C ASP A 174 22.16 1.52 3.17
N HIS A 175 21.04 1.89 2.53
CA HIS A 175 19.99 0.94 2.20
C HIS A 175 20.48 -0.07 1.14
N PRO A 176 20.54 -1.39 1.42
CA PRO A 176 21.14 -2.39 0.53
C PRO A 176 20.44 -2.57 -0.83
N ASP A 177 19.22 -2.04 -0.95
CA ASP A 177 18.41 -2.10 -2.16
C ASP A 177 18.44 -0.81 -3.00
N MET A 178 19.14 0.22 -2.54
CA MET A 178 19.25 1.49 -3.26
C MET A 178 20.60 1.58 -3.98
N PRO A 179 20.66 2.16 -5.19
CA PRO A 179 21.92 2.59 -5.75
C PRO A 179 22.50 3.75 -4.92
N GLU A 180 23.82 3.87 -4.94
CA GLU A 180 24.47 5.08 -4.43
C GLU A 180 24.08 6.28 -5.31
N ALA A 181 23.74 7.40 -4.69
CA ALA A 181 23.42 8.60 -5.44
C ALA A 181 24.69 9.17 -6.07
N VAL A 182 24.67 9.39 -7.39
CA VAL A 182 25.80 10.04 -8.10
C VAL A 182 25.96 11.50 -7.68
N ILE A 183 24.88 12.11 -7.20
CA ILE A 183 24.83 13.46 -6.63
C ILE A 183 23.87 13.42 -5.44
N ALA A 184 24.30 13.94 -4.30
CA ALA A 184 23.51 14.05 -3.08
C ALA A 184 23.64 15.47 -2.51
N VAL A 185 22.54 16.23 -2.47
CA VAL A 185 22.55 17.63 -2.01
C VAL A 185 21.35 17.94 -1.13
N ASP A 186 21.57 18.65 -0.03
CA ASP A 186 20.51 19.11 0.86
C ASP A 186 20.20 20.60 0.64
N TYR A 187 19.00 20.87 0.12
CA TYR A 187 18.44 22.20 -0.09
C TYR A 187 17.53 22.67 1.06
N SER A 188 17.23 21.83 2.05
CA SER A 188 16.26 22.13 3.12
C SER A 188 16.57 23.42 3.89
N ASN A 189 17.87 23.75 4.00
CA ASN A 189 18.39 24.97 4.62
C ASN A 189 19.15 25.90 3.66
N TYR A 190 19.02 25.71 2.33
CA TYR A 190 19.86 26.35 1.31
C TYR A 190 19.98 27.88 1.41
N ILE A 191 18.89 28.59 1.75
CA ILE A 191 18.92 30.05 1.87
C ILE A 191 19.66 30.51 3.14
N ALA A 192 19.59 29.71 4.21
CA ALA A 192 20.23 30.05 5.48
C ALA A 192 21.73 29.73 5.44
N GLU A 193 22.09 28.57 4.87
CA GLU A 193 23.47 28.06 4.83
C GLU A 193 23.74 27.32 3.51
N PRO A 194 24.01 28.03 2.40
CA PRO A 194 24.15 27.41 1.06
C PRO A 194 25.35 26.47 0.89
N ASP A 195 26.29 26.43 1.86
CA ASP A 195 27.54 25.66 1.84
C ASP A 195 27.73 24.77 3.07
N SER A 196 26.63 24.40 3.72
CA SER A 196 26.64 23.52 4.90
C SER A 196 26.72 22.05 4.49
N ASP A 197 27.54 21.27 5.20
CA ASP A 197 27.69 19.81 5.04
C ASP A 197 26.44 19.06 5.55
N PHE A 198 25.25 19.45 5.11
CA PHE A 198 24.02 18.79 5.50
C PHE A 198 23.87 17.45 4.77
N THR A 199 23.59 16.41 5.55
CA THR A 199 23.34 15.08 5.03
C THR A 199 21.95 14.98 4.40
N VAL A 200 21.90 14.35 3.21
CA VAL A 200 20.64 13.91 2.63
C VAL A 200 20.06 12.67 3.32
N SER A 201 20.68 12.15 4.39
CA SER A 201 20.12 11.04 5.16
C SER A 201 18.77 11.43 5.80
N ASN A 202 17.83 10.50 5.78
CA ASN A 202 16.54 10.62 6.47
C ASN A 202 16.37 9.62 7.63
N GLU A 203 17.41 8.86 7.98
CA GLU A 203 17.36 7.79 8.99
C GLU A 203 16.91 8.30 10.37
N SER A 204 17.28 9.54 10.72
CA SER A 204 16.88 10.16 11.99
C SER A 204 15.38 10.44 12.10
N THR A 205 14.64 10.45 10.98
CA THR A 205 13.21 10.81 10.94
C THR A 205 12.26 9.64 11.09
N HIS A 206 12.72 8.40 10.89
CA HIS A 206 11.94 7.14 11.03
C HIS A 206 10.64 7.05 10.20
N ILE A 207 10.46 7.90 9.19
CA ILE A 207 9.26 7.89 8.32
C ILE A 207 9.62 7.39 6.91
N GLY A 208 10.76 7.81 6.37
CA GLY A 208 11.35 7.22 5.17
C GLY A 208 10.57 7.50 3.89
N HIS A 209 9.87 8.64 3.79
CA HIS A 209 9.07 8.98 2.60
C HIS A 209 9.96 9.08 1.36
N GLY A 210 11.04 9.86 1.42
CA GLY A 210 11.97 9.98 0.31
C GLY A 210 12.69 8.67 -0.02
N THR A 211 12.98 7.82 0.98
CA THR A 211 13.51 6.45 0.73
C THR A 211 12.49 5.61 -0.03
N HIS A 212 11.22 5.66 0.37
CA HIS A 212 10.14 4.94 -0.31
C HIS A 212 9.95 5.44 -1.75
N VAL A 213 9.90 6.76 -1.96
CA VAL A 213 9.80 7.36 -3.31
C VAL A 213 10.97 6.96 -4.18
N ALA A 214 12.20 7.06 -3.66
CA ALA A 214 13.39 6.68 -4.40
C ALA A 214 13.40 5.17 -4.70
N GLY A 215 13.00 4.32 -3.75
CA GLY A 215 12.89 2.87 -3.94
C GLY A 215 11.86 2.46 -4.99
N THR A 216 10.71 3.16 -5.07
CA THR A 216 9.71 2.92 -6.12
C THR A 216 10.30 3.07 -7.53
N ILE A 217 11.24 3.99 -7.71
CA ILE A 217 11.84 4.28 -9.02
C ILE A 217 13.12 3.46 -9.24
N LEU A 218 14.04 3.49 -8.27
CA LEU A 218 15.43 3.07 -8.43
C LEU A 218 15.79 1.81 -7.64
N GLY A 219 14.86 1.24 -6.86
CA GLY A 219 15.11 0.05 -6.05
C GLY A 219 15.64 -1.11 -6.90
N GLN A 220 16.74 -1.73 -6.47
CA GLN A 220 17.43 -2.77 -7.26
C GLN A 220 16.73 -4.15 -7.14
N GLY A 221 15.84 -4.31 -6.17
CA GLY A 221 15.20 -5.57 -5.79
C GLY A 221 16.11 -6.57 -5.06
N THR A 222 17.30 -6.19 -4.59
CA THR A 222 18.29 -7.07 -3.95
C THR A 222 17.72 -7.78 -2.71
N LEU A 223 16.98 -7.06 -1.87
CA LEU A 223 16.38 -7.61 -0.64
C LEU A 223 15.16 -8.49 -0.90
N SER A 224 14.60 -8.44 -2.11
CA SER A 224 13.39 -9.16 -2.51
C SER A 224 13.64 -10.21 -3.60
N ASN A 225 14.91 -10.56 -3.90
CA ASN A 225 15.29 -11.43 -5.02
C ASN A 225 14.71 -10.97 -6.37
N GLY A 226 14.63 -9.67 -6.56
CA GLY A 226 14.14 -9.01 -7.77
C GLY A 226 12.63 -8.82 -7.85
N VAL A 227 11.85 -9.25 -6.84
CA VAL A 227 10.38 -9.13 -6.86
C VAL A 227 9.97 -7.65 -6.81
N TRP A 228 10.41 -6.89 -5.82
CA TRP A 228 10.05 -5.48 -5.65
C TRP A 228 11.08 -4.53 -6.24
N LYS A 229 11.44 -4.75 -7.51
CA LYS A 229 12.33 -3.86 -8.25
C LYS A 229 11.64 -2.54 -8.58
N GLY A 230 12.40 -1.45 -8.64
CA GLY A 230 11.97 -0.14 -9.11
C GLY A 230 11.63 -0.13 -10.60
N MET A 231 10.98 0.94 -11.05
CA MET A 231 10.60 1.14 -12.46
C MET A 231 11.80 1.35 -13.39
N ALA A 232 12.83 2.05 -12.90
CA ALA A 232 14.04 2.43 -13.62
C ALA A 232 15.30 2.10 -12.78
N PRO A 233 15.54 0.82 -12.48
CA PRO A 233 16.61 0.39 -11.56
C PRO A 233 18.03 0.61 -12.09
N GLY A 234 18.18 0.88 -13.39
CA GLY A 234 19.47 1.18 -14.03
C GLY A 234 19.75 2.66 -14.23
N ALA A 235 18.86 3.55 -13.80
CA ALA A 235 19.07 4.99 -13.92
C ALA A 235 20.06 5.53 -12.88
N ASP A 236 20.75 6.61 -13.23
CA ASP A 236 21.62 7.35 -12.32
C ASP A 236 20.77 8.11 -11.29
N PHE A 237 21.01 7.84 -10.00
CA PHE A 237 20.23 8.44 -8.92
C PHE A 237 20.83 9.79 -8.45
N ILE A 238 20.01 10.84 -8.45
CA ILE A 238 20.32 12.12 -7.82
C ILE A 238 19.38 12.32 -6.62
N ALA A 239 19.96 12.43 -5.42
CA ALA A 239 19.22 12.67 -4.19
C ALA A 239 19.21 14.16 -3.84
N ILE A 240 18.03 14.78 -3.79
CA ILE A 240 17.89 16.17 -3.37
C ILE A 240 16.93 16.25 -2.19
N LYS A 241 17.46 16.65 -1.03
CA LYS A 241 16.66 16.84 0.17
C LYS A 241 16.12 18.27 0.25
N VAL A 242 14.82 18.46 0.49
CA VAL A 242 14.17 19.78 0.56
C VAL A 242 13.31 19.99 1.80
N GLY A 243 13.17 18.96 2.63
CA GLY A 243 12.34 19.00 3.83
C GLY A 243 12.63 17.85 4.77
N HIS A 244 11.76 17.73 5.78
CA HIS A 244 11.87 16.70 6.81
C HIS A 244 10.57 15.92 6.94
N ASP A 245 10.66 14.59 6.93
CA ASP A 245 9.47 13.74 7.00
C ASP A 245 8.62 13.99 8.24
N ASN A 246 9.25 14.25 9.38
CA ASN A 246 8.57 14.38 10.67
C ASN A 246 7.67 15.61 10.78
N THR A 247 7.88 16.62 9.94
CA THR A 247 7.01 17.80 9.87
C THR A 247 6.09 17.78 8.66
N GLY A 248 6.43 17.02 7.61
CA GLY A 248 5.74 17.07 6.32
C GLY A 248 5.83 18.46 5.66
N MET A 249 6.79 19.29 6.07
CA MET A 249 6.97 20.64 5.58
C MET A 249 8.15 20.70 4.62
N ILE A 250 7.95 21.42 3.52
CA ILE A 250 8.98 21.79 2.55
C ILE A 250 9.00 23.32 2.45
N ASN A 251 10.19 23.90 2.40
CA ASN A 251 10.34 25.32 2.13
C ASN A 251 10.17 25.57 0.63
N ASN A 252 9.23 26.43 0.23
CA ASN A 252 8.95 26.74 -1.19
C ASN A 252 10.20 27.22 -1.94
N SER A 253 11.08 27.97 -1.29
CA SER A 253 12.30 28.44 -1.91
C SER A 253 13.31 27.29 -2.14
N ALA A 254 13.41 26.34 -1.20
CA ALA A 254 14.21 25.13 -1.37
C ALA A 254 13.68 24.28 -2.54
N LEU A 255 12.35 24.14 -2.65
CA LEU A 255 11.71 23.39 -3.74
C LEU A 255 11.98 24.04 -5.11
N VAL A 256 11.81 25.36 -5.25
CA VAL A 256 12.05 26.03 -6.54
C VAL A 256 13.52 25.92 -6.96
N HIS A 257 14.47 26.14 -6.04
CA HIS A 257 15.90 26.06 -6.35
C HIS A 257 16.35 24.62 -6.62
N SER A 258 15.84 23.63 -5.90
CA SER A 258 16.16 22.21 -6.16
C SER A 258 15.67 21.75 -7.53
N ILE A 259 14.48 22.16 -7.97
CA ILE A 259 13.99 21.87 -9.33
C ILE A 259 14.90 22.53 -10.37
N TYR A 260 15.28 23.78 -10.16
CA TYR A 260 16.21 24.49 -11.05
C TYR A 260 17.56 23.78 -11.11
N ALA A 261 18.15 23.44 -9.97
CA ALA A 261 19.45 22.77 -9.90
C ALA A 261 19.41 21.36 -10.50
N SER A 262 18.36 20.58 -10.21
CA SER A 262 18.12 19.27 -10.82
C SER A 262 18.22 19.35 -12.34
N ARG A 263 17.54 20.34 -12.94
CA ARG A 263 17.54 20.53 -14.39
C ARG A 263 18.86 21.08 -14.95
N PHE A 264 19.36 22.17 -14.36
CA PHE A 264 20.40 22.99 -14.99
C PHE A 264 21.81 22.72 -14.46
N TYR A 265 21.96 22.18 -13.25
CA TYR A 265 23.27 21.86 -12.67
C TYR A 265 23.58 20.36 -12.73
N TYR A 266 22.57 19.53 -12.50
CA TYR A 266 22.75 18.08 -12.41
C TYR A 266 22.36 17.32 -13.68
N ASN A 267 21.77 18.02 -14.66
CA ASN A 267 21.33 17.49 -15.95
C ASN A 267 20.41 16.27 -15.81
N ALA A 268 19.43 16.37 -14.91
CA ALA A 268 18.31 15.43 -14.85
C ALA A 268 17.23 15.75 -15.90
#